data_AF-A0A844SZ94-F1
#
_entry.id   AF-A0A844SZ94-F1
#
_cell.length_a   1.000
_cell.length_b   1.000
_cell.length_c   1.000
_cell.angle_alpha   90.00
_cell.angle_beta   90.00
_cell.angle_gamma   90.00
#
_symmetry.space_group_name_H-M   'P 1'
#
loop_
_entity.id
_entity.type
_entity.pdbx_description
1 polymer ?
#
loop_
_entity_poly.entity_id
_entity_poly.type
_entity_poly.pdbx_seq_one_letter_code
_entity_poly.pdbx_strand_id
1 'polypeptide(L)'
;MKDQATGAWMFGSVDLPHPNCSQFLNFDPASPKSQSMLGELLGKWPALPKVAAFDEWINNRDRNLQNILWQDENTFALIDHGKALNLDPNYADRNVMIECWLAFVANGDQVAQQRLKRDALRFASLFDDAQARDCAAELVGAAGPDIPQAFATFVCDRLANIVNHIGLRFPNTQLRMQL
;
A
#
# COMPACT_ATOMS: atom_id res chain seq x y z
N MET A 1 2.38 -1.45 23.90
CA MET A 1 2.53 -1.43 25.38
C MET A 1 1.25 -0.83 25.96
N LYS A 2 0.72 -1.20 27.14
CA LYS A 2 -0.46 -0.51 27.71
C LYS A 2 -0.02 0.53 28.73
N ASP A 3 -0.61 1.72 28.68
CA ASP A 3 -0.37 2.76 29.69
C ASP A 3 -0.93 2.29 31.04
N GLN A 4 -0.11 2.37 32.09
CA GLN A 4 -0.47 1.81 33.40
C GLN A 4 -1.48 2.66 34.17
N ALA A 5 -1.66 3.94 33.81
CA ALA A 5 -2.61 4.83 34.48
C ALA A 5 -4.01 4.74 33.85
N THR A 6 -4.09 4.55 32.54
CA THR A 6 -5.33 4.64 31.75
C THR A 6 -5.79 3.29 31.18
N GLY A 7 -4.92 2.28 31.13
CA GLY A 7 -5.22 0.96 30.55
C GLY A 7 -5.32 0.94 29.02
N ALA A 8 -5.10 2.08 28.37
CA ALA A 8 -5.15 2.22 26.91
C ALA A 8 -3.91 1.59 26.24
N TRP A 9 -4.08 1.12 25.00
CA TRP A 9 -2.96 0.66 24.19
C TRP A 9 -2.11 1.85 23.71
N MET A 10 -0.84 1.83 24.10
CA MET A 10 0.21 2.68 23.54
C MET A 10 0.76 2.02 22.27
N PHE A 11 0.68 2.76 21.17
CA PHE A 11 1.34 2.46 19.91
C PHE A 11 2.72 3.10 19.91
N GLY A 12 3.74 2.30 19.60
CA GLY A 12 5.15 2.72 19.54
C GLY A 12 5.75 2.37 18.18
N SER A 13 6.50 3.32 17.64
CA SER A 13 7.23 3.27 16.37
C SER A 13 8.29 2.15 16.33
N VAL A 14 8.66 1.72 15.13
CA VAL A 14 9.70 0.73 14.84
C VAL A 14 11.07 1.22 15.32
N ASP A 15 11.78 0.36 16.05
CA ASP A 15 13.22 0.52 16.28
C ASP A 15 13.97 0.38 14.96
N LEU A 16 14.55 1.49 14.50
CA LEU A 16 15.47 1.49 13.37
C LEU A 16 16.86 1.07 13.88
N PRO A 17 17.54 0.12 13.21
CA PRO A 17 18.90 -0.30 13.60
C PRO A 17 19.96 0.81 13.44
N HIS A 18 19.58 1.94 12.84
CA HIS A 18 20.41 3.09 12.49
C HIS A 18 19.64 4.40 12.73
N PRO A 19 20.31 5.57 12.75
CA PRO A 19 19.62 6.86 12.81
C PRO A 19 18.54 6.94 11.73
N ASN A 20 17.38 7.52 12.08
CA ASN A 20 16.28 7.67 11.14
C ASN A 20 16.65 8.67 10.03
N CYS A 21 17.23 8.16 8.94
CA CYS A 21 17.52 8.92 7.73
C CYS A 21 16.35 8.88 6.73
N SER A 22 15.15 8.50 7.16
CA SER A 22 14.00 8.40 6.27
C SER A 22 13.65 9.79 5.74
N GLN A 23 13.57 9.94 4.42
CA GLN A 23 13.23 11.20 3.78
C GLN A 23 11.96 11.07 2.95
N PHE A 24 11.15 12.13 2.95
CA PHE A 24 10.08 12.27 1.98
C PHE A 24 10.67 12.35 0.58
N LEU A 25 10.03 11.67 -0.37
CA LEU A 25 10.31 11.87 -1.77
C LEU A 25 9.75 13.23 -2.19
N ASN A 26 10.62 14.26 -2.22
CA ASN A 26 10.25 15.56 -2.74
C ASN A 26 10.10 15.45 -4.27
N PHE A 27 8.86 15.38 -4.73
CA PHE A 27 8.53 15.09 -6.12
C PHE A 27 7.71 16.23 -6.72
N ASP A 28 8.21 16.76 -7.83
CA ASP A 28 7.47 17.71 -8.67
C ASP A 28 6.87 16.98 -9.87
N PRO A 29 5.55 16.79 -9.94
CA PRO A 29 4.89 16.10 -11.06
C PRO A 29 5.07 16.81 -12.40
N ALA A 30 5.40 18.10 -12.43
CA ALA A 30 5.60 18.85 -13.66
C ALA A 30 7.04 18.75 -14.20
N SER A 31 7.99 18.31 -13.39
CA SER A 31 9.40 18.23 -13.75
C SER A 31 9.75 16.89 -14.41
N PRO A 32 10.21 16.88 -15.68
CA PRO A 32 10.64 15.64 -16.34
C PRO A 32 11.77 14.91 -15.59
N LYS A 33 12.64 15.66 -14.90
CA LYS A 33 13.72 15.11 -14.09
C LYS A 33 13.16 14.32 -12.89
N SER A 34 12.18 14.90 -12.21
CA SER A 34 11.50 14.26 -11.07
C SER A 34 10.76 13.00 -11.53
N GLN A 35 10.06 13.04 -12.66
CA GLN A 35 9.38 11.89 -13.25
C GLN A 35 10.35 10.75 -13.60
N SER A 36 11.47 11.07 -14.25
CA SER A 36 12.50 10.07 -14.58
C SER A 36 13.13 9.44 -13.34
N MET A 37 13.42 10.25 -12.31
CA MET A 37 13.96 9.75 -11.04
C MET A 37 12.96 8.84 -10.33
N LEU A 38 11.68 9.21 -10.31
CA LEU A 38 10.63 8.38 -9.74
C LEU A 38 10.50 7.05 -10.51
N GLY A 39 10.50 7.10 -11.85
CA GLY A 39 10.49 5.90 -12.68
C GLY A 39 11.67 4.97 -12.39
N GLU A 40 12.87 5.52 -12.21
CA GLU A 40 14.05 4.72 -11.83
C GLU A 40 13.89 4.08 -10.45
N LEU A 41 13.45 4.84 -9.45
CA LEU A 41 13.24 4.35 -8.08
C LEU A 41 12.18 3.25 -8.04
N LEU A 42 11.00 3.49 -8.64
CA LEU A 42 9.91 2.52 -8.68
C LEU A 42 10.26 1.30 -9.53
N GLY A 43 11.03 1.48 -10.61
CA GLY A 43 11.49 0.39 -11.47
C GLY A 43 12.51 -0.53 -10.79
N LYS A 44 13.31 0.01 -9.86
CA LYS A 44 14.31 -0.75 -9.10
C LYS A 44 13.76 -1.33 -7.80
N TRP A 45 12.66 -0.82 -7.26
CA TRP A 45 12.11 -1.25 -5.98
C TRP A 45 11.50 -2.66 -6.02
N PRO A 46 12.17 -3.70 -5.48
CA PRO A 46 11.72 -5.09 -5.68
C PRO A 46 10.44 -5.43 -4.91
N ALA A 47 10.13 -4.68 -3.85
CA ALA A 47 8.94 -4.88 -3.05
C ALA A 47 7.69 -4.20 -3.62
N LEU A 48 7.81 -3.35 -4.65
CA LEU A 48 6.68 -2.60 -5.21
C LEU A 48 5.49 -3.49 -5.61
N PRO A 49 5.66 -4.66 -6.27
CA PRO A 49 4.52 -5.53 -6.59
C PRO A 49 3.79 -6.04 -5.33
N LYS A 50 4.54 -6.30 -4.24
CA LYS A 50 3.98 -6.69 -2.94
C LYS A 50 3.19 -5.54 -2.32
N VAL A 51 3.76 -4.32 -2.35
CA VAL A 51 3.08 -3.12 -1.84
C VAL A 51 1.80 -2.83 -2.61
N ALA A 52 1.86 -2.90 -3.94
CA ALA A 52 0.69 -2.73 -4.81
C ALA A 52 -0.42 -3.74 -4.48
N ALA A 53 -0.06 -5.02 -4.30
CA ALA A 53 -1.01 -6.05 -3.89
C ALA A 53 -1.59 -5.78 -2.49
N PHE A 54 -0.75 -5.35 -1.54
CA PHE A 54 -1.16 -5.04 -0.18
C PHE A 54 -2.11 -3.83 -0.12
N ASP A 55 -1.76 -2.72 -0.78
CA ASP A 55 -2.63 -1.53 -0.85
C ASP A 55 -3.97 -1.86 -1.51
N GLU A 56 -3.99 -2.74 -2.53
CA GLU A 56 -5.25 -3.23 -3.11
C GLU A 56 -6.06 -4.06 -2.10
N TRP A 57 -5.40 -4.95 -1.36
CA TRP A 57 -6.03 -5.83 -0.39
C TRP A 57 -6.68 -5.08 0.79
N ILE A 58 -6.06 -4.01 1.27
CA ILE A 58 -6.63 -3.21 2.35
C ILE A 58 -7.43 -2.01 1.84
N ASN A 59 -7.58 -1.84 0.53
CA ASN A 59 -8.22 -0.66 -0.07
C ASN A 59 -7.59 0.67 0.35
N ASN A 60 -6.27 0.78 0.30
CA ASN A 60 -5.59 2.00 0.68
C ASN A 60 -5.69 3.05 -0.43
N ARG A 61 -6.75 3.86 -0.37
CA ARG A 61 -7.06 4.87 -1.39
C ARG A 61 -6.33 6.19 -1.22
N ASP A 62 -5.75 6.43 -0.05
CA ASP A 62 -4.99 7.64 0.29
C ASP A 62 -3.47 7.45 0.10
N ARG A 63 -3.03 6.31 -0.45
CA ARG A 63 -1.62 6.12 -0.81
C ARG A 63 -1.18 7.25 -1.74
N ASN A 64 -0.17 7.98 -1.32
CA ASN A 64 0.49 9.00 -2.13
C ASN A 64 2.02 8.89 -1.92
N LEU A 65 2.81 9.63 -2.71
CA LEU A 65 4.28 9.55 -2.66
C LEU A 65 4.86 10.08 -1.34
N GLN A 66 4.14 10.94 -0.61
CA GLN A 66 4.55 11.43 0.71
C GLN A 66 4.35 10.36 1.79
N ASN A 67 3.49 9.37 1.55
CA ASN A 67 3.30 8.22 2.45
C ASN A 67 4.34 7.10 2.20
N ILE A 68 5.36 7.36 1.38
CA ILE A 68 6.46 6.45 1.05
C ILE A 68 7.76 7.14 1.45
N LEU A 69 8.38 6.63 2.51
CA LEU A 69 9.63 7.18 3.01
C LEU A 69 10.80 6.39 2.46
N TRP A 70 11.74 7.07 1.80
CA TRP A 70 12.98 6.45 1.34
C TRP A 70 13.91 6.19 2.52
N GLN A 71 14.38 4.96 2.69
CA GLN A 71 15.33 4.58 3.75
C GLN A 71 16.73 4.32 3.18
N ASP A 72 16.81 3.54 2.09
CA ASP A 72 18.05 3.23 1.38
C ASP A 72 17.77 2.94 -0.10
N GLU A 73 18.81 2.59 -0.88
CA GLU A 73 18.76 2.41 -2.35
C GLU A 73 17.57 1.58 -2.86
N ASN A 74 17.04 0.61 -2.08
CA ASN A 74 15.90 -0.21 -2.49
C ASN A 74 14.85 -0.46 -1.38
N THR A 75 14.99 0.22 -0.24
CA THR A 75 14.11 0.06 0.92
C THR A 75 13.32 1.33 1.16
N PHE A 76 12.01 1.15 1.29
CA PHE A 76 11.09 2.22 1.62
C PHE A 76 10.20 1.78 2.78
N ALA A 77 9.92 2.70 3.69
CA ALA A 77 8.88 2.53 4.70
C ALA A 77 7.55 3.08 4.19
N LEU A 78 6.49 2.33 4.46
CA LEU A 78 5.12 2.76 4.17
C LEU A 78 4.49 3.28 5.44
N ILE A 79 3.97 4.49 5.39
CA ILE A 79 3.27 5.10 6.51
C ILE A 79 1.83 5.41 6.13
N ASP A 80 1.08 5.86 7.14
CA ASP A 80 -0.26 6.41 7.03
C ASP A 80 -1.26 5.57 6.22
N HIS A 81 -1.77 4.53 6.89
CA HIS A 81 -2.84 3.67 6.36
C HIS A 81 -4.20 4.04 6.98
N GLY A 82 -4.32 5.21 7.62
CA GLY A 82 -5.49 5.59 8.41
C GLY A 82 -6.79 5.74 7.60
N LYS A 83 -6.66 5.85 6.27
CA LYS A 83 -7.77 5.95 5.30
C LYS A 83 -8.01 4.68 4.48
N ALA A 84 -7.33 3.59 4.84
CA ALA A 84 -7.59 2.28 4.26
C ALA A 84 -8.95 1.73 4.71
N LEU A 85 -9.28 0.50 4.30
CA LEU A 85 -10.46 -0.25 4.73
C LEU A 85 -11.79 0.43 4.37
N ASN A 86 -11.79 1.26 3.32
CA ASN A 86 -12.95 2.04 2.88
C ASN A 86 -13.50 3.01 3.96
N LEU A 87 -12.65 3.45 4.90
CA LEU A 87 -13.05 4.35 5.99
C LEU A 87 -13.40 5.77 5.52
N ASP A 88 -12.95 6.16 4.32
CA ASP A 88 -13.27 7.45 3.73
C ASP A 88 -13.76 7.27 2.28
N PRO A 89 -15.08 7.36 2.02
CA PRO A 89 -15.65 7.11 0.71
C PRO A 89 -15.36 8.25 -0.29
N ASN A 90 -14.81 9.38 0.15
CA ASN A 90 -14.49 10.51 -0.73
C ASN A 90 -13.26 10.25 -1.59
N TYR A 91 -12.42 9.28 -1.21
CA TYR A 91 -11.27 8.88 -1.99
C TYR A 91 -11.66 8.00 -3.17
N ALA A 92 -11.12 8.33 -4.34
CA ALA A 92 -11.31 7.55 -5.55
C ALA A 92 -10.78 6.12 -5.36
N ASP A 93 -11.49 5.14 -5.93
CA ASP A 93 -11.04 3.76 -5.96
C ASP A 93 -9.86 3.60 -6.93
N ARG A 94 -8.65 3.69 -6.39
CA ARG A 94 -7.39 3.67 -7.15
C ARG A 94 -6.28 2.94 -6.39
N ASN A 95 -5.27 2.51 -7.13
CA ASN A 95 -4.04 1.96 -6.59
C ASN A 95 -2.87 2.80 -7.10
N VAL A 96 -2.43 3.75 -6.27
CA VAL A 96 -1.45 4.77 -6.69
C VAL A 96 -0.09 4.16 -7.04
N MET A 97 0.29 3.05 -6.42
CA MET A 97 1.54 2.35 -6.76
C MET A 97 1.51 1.77 -8.16
N ILE A 98 0.40 1.12 -8.55
CA ILE A 98 0.23 0.62 -9.90
C ILE A 98 0.18 1.77 -10.90
N GLU A 99 -0.59 2.82 -10.61
CA GLU A 99 -0.72 3.99 -11.50
C GLU A 99 0.62 4.67 -11.76
N CYS A 100 1.41 4.94 -10.71
CA CYS A 100 2.72 5.56 -10.84
C CYS A 100 3.68 4.66 -11.63
N TRP A 101 3.69 3.36 -11.35
CA TRP A 101 4.57 2.44 -12.06
C TRP A 101 4.21 2.33 -13.55
N LEU A 102 2.91 2.28 -13.88
CA LEU A 102 2.44 2.28 -15.26
C LEU A 102 2.82 3.57 -15.99
N ALA A 103 2.71 4.72 -15.33
CA ALA A 103 3.04 6.02 -15.89
C ALA A 103 4.53 6.19 -16.17
N PHE A 104 5.36 5.88 -15.17
CA PHE A 104 6.76 6.31 -15.14
C PHE A 104 7.75 5.19 -15.43
N VAL A 105 7.35 3.92 -15.36
CA VAL A 105 8.21 2.76 -15.63
C VAL A 105 7.80 2.04 -16.90
N ALA A 106 6.54 1.60 -16.99
CA ALA A 106 6.09 0.89 -18.19
C ALA A 106 5.96 1.81 -19.39
N ASN A 107 5.38 3.00 -19.21
CA ASN A 107 5.18 4.02 -20.26
C ASN A 107 4.70 3.43 -21.60
N GLY A 108 3.68 2.56 -21.56
CA GLY A 108 3.13 1.87 -22.73
C GLY A 108 3.73 0.50 -23.07
N ASP A 109 4.81 0.06 -22.40
CA ASP A 109 5.37 -1.29 -22.54
C ASP A 109 4.41 -2.35 -21.96
N GLN A 110 3.63 -2.98 -22.83
CA GLN A 110 2.65 -4.00 -22.46
C GLN A 110 3.30 -5.21 -21.76
N VAL A 111 4.53 -5.57 -22.11
CA VAL A 111 5.23 -6.70 -21.48
C VAL A 111 5.58 -6.36 -20.04
N ALA A 112 6.09 -5.14 -19.80
CA ALA A 112 6.35 -4.63 -18.46
C ALA A 112 5.05 -4.59 -17.61
N GLN A 113 3.94 -4.14 -18.18
CA GLN A 113 2.64 -4.13 -17.47
C GLN A 113 2.18 -5.53 -17.07
N GLN A 114 2.29 -6.52 -17.98
CA GLN A 114 1.94 -7.91 -17.67
C GLN A 114 2.85 -8.52 -16.60
N ARG A 115 4.14 -8.15 -16.57
CA ARG A 115 5.07 -8.57 -15.51
C ARG A 115 4.64 -8.04 -14.14
N LEU A 116 4.38 -6.74 -14.02
CA LEU A 116 3.91 -6.16 -12.76
C LEU A 116 2.59 -6.80 -12.32
N LYS A 117 1.62 -6.97 -13.23
CA LYS A 117 0.35 -7.63 -12.93
C LYS A 117 0.56 -9.04 -12.38
N ARG A 118 1.37 -9.86 -13.07
CA ARG A 118 1.68 -11.22 -12.65
C ARG A 118 2.35 -11.25 -11.28
N ASP A 119 3.31 -10.36 -11.05
CA ASP A 119 4.07 -10.35 -9.80
C ASP A 119 3.21 -9.86 -8.63
N ALA A 120 2.33 -8.87 -8.84
CA ALA A 120 1.34 -8.45 -7.85
C ALA A 120 0.36 -9.59 -7.51
N LEU A 121 -0.16 -10.30 -8.52
CA LEU A 121 -1.02 -11.48 -8.30
C LEU A 121 -0.29 -12.60 -7.54
N ARG A 122 1.00 -12.82 -7.84
CA ARG A 122 1.84 -13.78 -7.11
C ARG A 122 2.01 -13.40 -5.65
N PHE A 123 2.18 -12.11 -5.32
CA PHE A 123 2.22 -11.69 -3.92
C PHE A 123 0.85 -11.78 -3.26
N ALA A 124 -0.23 -11.44 -3.96
CA ALA A 124 -1.59 -11.57 -3.47
C ALA A 124 -1.94 -13.02 -3.10
N SER A 125 -1.44 -14.01 -3.84
CA SER A 125 -1.64 -15.43 -3.51
C SER A 125 -0.91 -15.90 -2.26
N LEU A 126 -0.04 -15.07 -1.67
CA LEU A 126 0.63 -15.36 -0.40
C LEU A 126 -0.13 -14.78 0.81
N PHE A 127 -1.16 -13.96 0.57
CA PHE A 127 -2.03 -13.47 1.62
C PHE A 127 -2.99 -14.57 2.04
N ASP A 128 -3.30 -14.61 3.33
CA ASP A 128 -4.11 -15.65 3.93
C ASP A 128 -5.18 -15.02 4.84
N ASP A 129 -6.37 -15.59 4.79
CA ASP A 129 -7.50 -15.24 5.66
C ASP A 129 -7.16 -15.49 7.13
N ALA A 130 -6.34 -16.51 7.43
CA ALA A 130 -5.92 -16.77 8.81
C ALA A 130 -5.15 -15.57 9.39
N GLN A 131 -4.20 -15.01 8.63
CA GLN A 131 -3.44 -13.82 9.05
C GLN A 131 -4.34 -12.61 9.30
N ALA A 132 -5.34 -12.39 8.44
CA ALA A 132 -6.30 -11.29 8.63
C ALA A 132 -7.13 -11.47 9.91
N ARG A 133 -7.56 -12.70 10.21
CA ARG A 133 -8.33 -13.01 11.42
C ARG A 133 -7.48 -12.94 12.69
N ASP A 134 -6.22 -13.36 12.63
CA ASP A 134 -5.28 -13.23 13.74
C ASP A 134 -5.05 -11.75 14.07
N CYS A 135 -4.81 -10.90 13.07
CA CYS A 135 -4.75 -9.45 13.24
C CYS A 135 -6.03 -8.89 13.87
N ALA A 136 -7.21 -9.37 13.44
CA ALA A 136 -8.47 -8.94 14.03
C ALA A 136 -8.58 -9.33 15.51
N ALA A 137 -8.17 -10.55 15.88
CA ALA A 137 -8.22 -11.03 17.26
C ALA A 137 -7.38 -10.15 18.20
N GLU A 138 -6.25 -9.63 17.74
CA GLU A 138 -5.42 -8.70 18.51
C GLU A 138 -6.12 -7.34 18.77
N LEU A 139 -7.00 -6.92 17.86
CA LEU A 139 -7.77 -5.67 18.00
C LEU A 139 -8.89 -5.75 19.05
N VAL A 140 -9.34 -6.95 19.42
CA VAL A 140 -10.40 -7.17 20.44
C VAL A 140 -10.02 -6.56 21.79
N GLY A 141 -8.72 -6.56 22.12
CA GLY A 141 -8.24 -5.96 23.36
C GLY A 141 -8.29 -4.42 23.36
N ALA A 142 -8.40 -3.79 22.19
CA ALA A 142 -8.30 -2.34 21.98
C ALA A 142 -9.62 -1.69 21.55
N ALA A 143 -10.53 -2.47 20.98
CA ALA A 143 -11.81 -2.04 20.46
C ALA A 143 -12.88 -3.06 20.85
N GLY A 144 -14.14 -2.63 21.02
CA GLY A 144 -15.27 -3.54 21.24
C GLY A 144 -15.38 -4.60 20.14
N PRO A 145 -16.12 -5.70 20.38
CA PRO A 145 -16.09 -6.90 19.52
C PRO A 145 -16.51 -6.66 18.06
N ASP A 146 -17.30 -5.62 17.79
CA ASP A 146 -17.81 -5.31 16.46
C ASP A 146 -16.72 -4.85 15.48
N ILE A 147 -15.69 -4.14 15.97
CA ILE A 147 -14.63 -3.56 15.13
C ILE A 147 -13.71 -4.64 14.56
N PRO A 148 -13.14 -5.56 15.37
CA PRO A 148 -12.42 -6.73 14.90
C PRO A 148 -13.19 -7.55 13.87
N GLN A 149 -14.48 -7.78 14.12
CA GLN A 149 -15.31 -8.57 13.22
C GLN A 149 -15.51 -7.86 11.88
N ALA A 150 -15.81 -6.56 11.89
CA ALA A 150 -15.93 -5.76 10.67
C ALA A 150 -14.62 -5.72 9.88
N PHE A 151 -13.48 -5.57 10.56
CA PHE A 151 -12.15 -5.62 9.95
C PHE A 151 -11.91 -6.97 9.26
N ALA A 152 -12.09 -8.09 9.98
CA ALA A 152 -11.86 -9.42 9.44
C ALA A 152 -12.77 -9.70 8.23
N THR A 153 -14.06 -9.38 8.35
CA THR A 153 -15.02 -9.54 7.25
C THR A 153 -14.58 -8.74 6.03
N PHE A 154 -14.25 -7.46 6.18
CA PHE A 154 -13.81 -6.63 5.06
C PHE A 154 -12.56 -7.20 4.36
N VAL A 155 -11.52 -7.53 5.13
CA VAL A 155 -10.22 -7.95 4.58
C VAL A 155 -10.32 -9.33 3.92
N CYS A 156 -11.07 -10.27 4.50
CA CYS A 156 -11.32 -11.60 3.92
C CYS A 156 -12.18 -11.51 2.65
N ASP A 157 -13.28 -10.75 2.67
CA ASP A 157 -14.15 -10.58 1.49
C ASP A 157 -13.38 -9.99 0.30
N ARG A 158 -12.48 -9.04 0.60
CA ARG A 158 -11.62 -8.44 -0.42
C ARG A 158 -10.53 -9.39 -0.90
N LEU A 159 -9.98 -10.22 -0.02
CA LEU A 159 -9.00 -11.26 -0.40
C LEU A 159 -9.61 -12.24 -1.41
N ALA A 160 -10.83 -12.70 -1.15
CA ALA A 160 -11.54 -13.62 -2.04
C ALA A 160 -11.69 -13.08 -3.48
N ASN A 161 -11.72 -11.75 -3.63
CA ASN A 161 -11.87 -11.06 -4.92
C ASN A 161 -10.58 -10.35 -5.39
N ILE A 162 -9.44 -10.56 -4.73
CA ILE A 162 -8.22 -9.76 -4.97
C ILE A 162 -7.70 -9.87 -6.41
N VAL A 163 -7.86 -11.04 -7.04
CA VAL A 163 -7.48 -11.27 -8.43
C VAL A 163 -8.25 -10.35 -9.37
N ASN A 164 -9.56 -10.18 -9.12
CA ASN A 164 -10.40 -9.29 -9.90
C ASN A 164 -10.03 -7.83 -9.62
N HIS A 165 -9.85 -7.45 -8.35
CA HIS A 165 -9.47 -6.09 -7.96
C HIS A 165 -8.15 -5.65 -8.61
N ILE A 166 -7.09 -6.47 -8.52
CA ILE A 166 -5.82 -6.21 -9.20
C ILE A 166 -6.02 -6.23 -10.72
N GLY A 167 -6.80 -7.18 -11.25
CA GLY A 167 -7.10 -7.31 -12.67
C GLY A 167 -7.67 -6.04 -13.30
N LEU A 168 -8.57 -5.36 -12.60
CA LEU A 168 -9.19 -4.10 -13.03
C LEU A 168 -8.19 -2.93 -13.11
N ARG A 169 -7.02 -3.03 -12.47
CA ARG A 169 -5.96 -2.02 -12.56
C ARG A 169 -5.10 -2.14 -13.81
N PHE A 170 -5.32 -3.15 -14.67
CA PHE A 170 -4.53 -3.38 -15.88
C PHE A 170 -5.38 -3.73 -17.12
N PRO A 171 -5.05 -3.22 -18.32
CA PRO A 171 -4.15 -2.09 -18.54
C PRO A 171 -4.83 -0.80 -18.05
N ASN A 172 -4.14 0.00 -17.24
CA ASN A 172 -4.71 1.29 -16.85
C ASN A 172 -4.49 2.30 -17.98
N THR A 173 -5.56 2.64 -18.69
CA THR A 173 -5.55 3.69 -19.73
C THR A 173 -5.91 5.06 -19.20
N GLN A 174 -6.29 5.18 -17.92
CA GLN A 174 -6.65 6.44 -17.28
C GLN A 174 -5.63 6.79 -16.22
N LEU A 175 -4.62 7.55 -16.60
CA LEU A 175 -3.79 8.28 -15.65
C LEU A 175 -4.65 9.36 -14.99
N ARG A 176 -5.26 9.04 -13.85
CA ARG A 176 -5.92 10.02 -12.98
C ARG A 176 -4.86 10.69 -12.11
N MET A 177 -3.92 11.39 -12.74
CA MET A 177 -2.84 12.07 -12.02
C MET A 177 -3.39 13.32 -11.31
N GLN A 178 -3.91 13.11 -10.11
CA GLN A 178 -3.75 14.03 -9.00
C GLN A 178 -2.74 13.34 -8.07
N LEU A 179 -1.49 13.77 -8.15
CA LEU A 179 -0.39 13.39 -7.25
C LEU A 179 -0.28 14.43 -6.14
#